data_AF-A0A0Q7YTR7-F1
#
_entry.id   AF-A0A0Q7YTR7-F1
#
_cell.length_a   1.000
_cell.length_b   1.000
_cell.length_c   1.000
_cell.angle_alpha   90.00
_cell.angle_beta   90.00
_cell.angle_gamma   90.00
#
_symmetry.space_group_name_H-M   'P 1'
#
loop_
_entity.id
_entity.type
_entity.pdbx_description
1 polymer ?
#
loop_
_entity_poly.entity_id
_entity_poly.type
_entity_poly.pdbx_seq_one_letter_code
_entity_poly.pdbx_strand_id
1 'polypeptide(L)'
;MVEALRDVQARFLAGVMSGDAEAEALIVDDNRVGAARRLDIYRNNYRASLRDVLADHFERVHAWLGDDQFDNLADAYVTAHPSLTRNLRYYGGEFPAFLAQHYPADGELAELAALDWALRSAFDAADAAPLDAAAVGALGEGWIDRRLTLHPAAQVLRQCHNSRAIWSALDEGEAPPDAVLLAVPVRLLIWRRGVQSQFRTLSEGEADALALFEAGASFTDLSAAAIAGMGEDAAMQALAGWLAQWLADGVLVLADQARTAVTCRSTLR
;
A
#
# COMPACT_ATOMS: atom_id res chain seq x y z
N MET A 1 -9.36 -21.22 39.66
CA MET A 1 -8.48 -21.51 38.51
C MET A 1 -8.01 -20.17 38.00
N VAL A 2 -6.71 -19.86 38.08
CA VAL A 2 -6.18 -18.55 37.67
C VAL A 2 -6.28 -18.50 36.14
N GLU A 3 -7.11 -17.61 35.62
CA GLU A 3 -7.26 -17.38 34.19
C GLU A 3 -5.91 -16.90 33.63
N ALA A 4 -5.46 -17.45 32.50
CA ALA A 4 -4.19 -17.04 31.94
C ALA A 4 -4.28 -15.57 31.47
N LEU A 5 -3.21 -14.79 31.68
CA LEU A 5 -3.19 -13.37 31.30
C LEU A 5 -3.59 -13.14 29.83
N ARG A 6 -3.20 -14.07 28.94
CA ARG A 6 -3.57 -14.04 27.52
C ARG A 6 -5.09 -14.04 27.31
N ASP A 7 -5.83 -14.85 28.07
CA ASP A 7 -7.27 -15.02 27.91
C ASP A 7 -8.02 -13.79 28.45
N VAL A 8 -7.56 -13.26 29.59
CA VAL A 8 -8.05 -11.98 30.14
C VAL A 8 -7.82 -10.83 29.16
N GLN A 9 -6.62 -10.75 28.57
CA GLN A 9 -6.29 -9.73 27.57
C GLN A 9 -7.10 -9.88 26.28
N ALA A 10 -7.41 -11.11 25.85
CA ALA A 10 -8.23 -11.36 24.66
C ALA A 10 -9.69 -10.95 24.89
N ARG A 11 -10.26 -11.28 26.06
CA ARG A 11 -11.64 -10.92 26.44
C ARG A 11 -11.81 -9.42 26.64
N PHE A 12 -10.86 -8.77 27.31
CA PHE A 12 -10.86 -7.30 27.45
C PHE A 12 -10.78 -6.61 26.08
N LEU A 13 -9.90 -7.08 25.21
CA LEU A 13 -9.73 -6.56 23.87
C LEU A 13 -11.00 -6.75 23.01
N ALA A 14 -11.66 -7.92 23.12
CA ALA A 14 -12.97 -8.14 22.50
C ALA A 14 -14.01 -7.12 23.00
N GLY A 15 -14.10 -6.87 24.30
CA GLY A 15 -14.97 -5.82 24.85
C GLY A 15 -14.72 -4.43 24.29
N VAL A 16 -13.45 -4.06 24.12
CA VAL A 16 -13.07 -2.76 23.54
C VAL A 16 -13.37 -2.68 22.04
N MET A 17 -13.28 -3.80 21.30
CA MET A 17 -13.44 -3.82 19.84
C MET A 17 -14.88 -4.05 19.38
N SER A 18 -15.62 -4.97 20.02
CA SER A 18 -16.97 -5.38 19.63
C SER A 18 -18.07 -4.94 20.60
N GLY A 19 -17.71 -4.31 21.73
CA GLY A 19 -18.69 -3.90 22.75
C GLY A 19 -19.25 -5.06 23.56
N ASP A 20 -18.48 -6.15 23.70
CA ASP A 20 -18.87 -7.31 24.50
C ASP A 20 -18.98 -6.96 26.00
N ALA A 21 -20.19 -7.13 26.54
CA ALA A 21 -20.51 -6.87 27.95
C ALA A 21 -19.77 -7.80 28.91
N GLU A 22 -19.27 -8.96 28.44
CA GLU A 22 -18.45 -9.85 29.28
C GLU A 22 -17.14 -9.22 29.73
N ALA A 23 -16.64 -8.19 29.02
CA ALA A 23 -15.43 -7.48 29.41
C ALA A 23 -15.63 -6.55 30.62
N GLU A 24 -16.88 -6.17 30.94
CA GLU A 24 -17.16 -5.37 32.14
C GLU A 24 -16.80 -6.12 33.42
N ALA A 25 -16.97 -7.45 33.43
CA ALA A 25 -16.61 -8.32 34.55
C ALA A 25 -15.09 -8.35 34.83
N LEU A 26 -14.27 -7.87 33.90
CA LEU A 26 -12.81 -7.78 34.05
C LEU A 26 -12.36 -6.45 34.70
N ILE A 27 -13.26 -5.47 34.82
CA ILE A 27 -12.93 -4.14 35.36
C ILE A 27 -13.28 -4.11 36.85
N VAL A 28 -12.26 -4.02 37.70
CA VAL A 28 -12.44 -3.90 39.15
C VAL A 28 -13.12 -2.58 39.48
N ASP A 29 -14.26 -2.62 40.16
CA ASP A 29 -14.97 -1.41 40.58
C ASP A 29 -14.16 -0.64 41.64
N ASP A 30 -13.82 0.62 41.34
CA ASP A 30 -13.12 1.51 42.28
C ASP A 30 -14.08 2.53 42.93
N ASN A 31 -15.39 2.39 42.69
CA ASN A 31 -16.49 3.26 43.15
C ASN A 31 -16.37 4.73 42.71
N ARG A 32 -15.47 5.06 41.77
CA ARG A 32 -15.33 6.41 41.20
C ARG A 32 -15.99 6.50 39.82
N VAL A 33 -15.78 5.48 39.00
CA VAL A 33 -16.36 5.35 37.65
C VAL A 33 -16.75 3.89 37.43
N GLY A 34 -18.04 3.62 37.16
CA GLY A 34 -18.53 2.25 36.94
C GLY A 34 -17.83 1.54 35.77
N ALA A 35 -17.80 0.20 35.82
CA ALA A 35 -17.10 -0.66 34.84
C ALA A 35 -17.48 -0.35 33.38
N ALA A 36 -18.78 -0.25 33.08
CA ALA A 36 -19.29 0.12 31.76
C ALA A 36 -18.74 1.46 31.26
N ARG A 37 -18.73 2.49 32.12
CA ARG A 37 -18.22 3.82 31.76
C ARG A 37 -16.71 3.81 31.50
N ARG A 38 -15.95 2.99 32.23
CA ARG A 38 -14.51 2.81 31.96
C ARG A 38 -14.29 2.09 30.63
N LEU A 39 -15.06 1.04 30.34
CA LEU A 39 -14.98 0.35 29.05
C LEU A 39 -15.30 1.31 27.88
N ASP A 40 -16.32 2.16 28.02
CA ASP A 40 -16.64 3.19 27.04
C ASP A 40 -15.50 4.20 26.84
N ILE A 41 -14.82 4.62 27.91
CA ILE A 41 -13.63 5.50 27.79
C ILE A 41 -12.54 4.79 26.97
N TYR A 42 -12.26 3.52 27.23
CA TYR A 42 -11.29 2.75 26.45
C TYR A 42 -11.71 2.59 24.99
N ARG A 43 -12.98 2.31 24.72
CA ARG A 43 -13.54 2.23 23.35
C ARG A 43 -13.36 3.55 22.61
N ASN A 44 -13.67 4.67 23.25
CA ASN A 44 -13.53 6.00 22.65
C ASN A 44 -12.06 6.32 22.35
N ASN A 45 -11.14 6.06 23.30
CA ASN A 45 -9.70 6.27 23.10
C ASN A 45 -9.16 5.37 21.99
N TYR A 46 -9.64 4.13 21.89
CA TYR A 46 -9.26 3.21 20.82
C TYR A 46 -9.71 3.71 19.45
N ARG A 47 -10.97 4.14 19.31
CA ARG A 47 -11.47 4.73 18.07
C ARG A 47 -10.73 6.01 17.68
N ALA A 48 -10.43 6.87 18.66
CA ALA A 48 -9.59 8.05 18.42
C ALA A 48 -8.21 7.66 17.87
N SER A 49 -7.55 6.68 18.49
CA SER A 49 -6.25 6.17 18.01
C SER A 49 -6.33 5.61 16.59
N LEU A 50 -7.44 4.98 16.20
CA LEU A 50 -7.62 4.49 14.83
C LEU A 50 -7.79 5.64 13.83
N ARG A 51 -8.47 6.73 14.20
CA ARG A 51 -8.54 7.94 13.36
C ARG A 51 -7.17 8.60 13.20
N ASP A 52 -6.41 8.71 14.30
CA ASP A 52 -5.05 9.26 14.27
C ASP A 52 -4.16 8.44 13.32
N VAL A 53 -4.29 7.10 13.35
CA VAL A 53 -3.58 6.22 12.41
C VAL A 53 -3.99 6.45 10.96
N LEU A 54 -5.28 6.68 10.68
CA LEU A 54 -5.71 7.01 9.33
C LEU A 54 -5.12 8.36 8.88
N ALA A 55 -5.10 9.37 9.75
CA ALA A 55 -4.52 10.67 9.43
C ALA A 55 -3.01 10.56 9.09
N ASP A 56 -2.26 9.75 9.85
CA ASP A 56 -0.85 9.43 9.57
C ASP A 56 -0.66 8.63 8.26
N HIS A 57 -1.55 7.67 8.00
CA HIS A 57 -1.43 6.82 6.82
C HIS A 57 -1.85 7.52 5.53
N PHE A 58 -2.75 8.49 5.62
CA PHE A 58 -3.41 9.16 4.50
C PHE A 58 -3.24 10.68 4.59
N GLU A 59 -2.02 11.13 4.90
CA GLU A 59 -1.69 12.55 5.09
C GLU A 59 -2.14 13.43 3.92
N ARG A 60 -2.05 12.95 2.66
CA ARG A 60 -2.39 13.78 1.49
C ARG A 60 -3.90 13.79 1.26
N VAL A 61 -4.59 12.71 1.61
CA VAL A 61 -6.06 12.73 1.69
C VAL A 61 -6.54 13.69 2.77
N HIS A 62 -5.92 13.68 3.95
CA HIS A 62 -6.22 14.61 5.03
C HIS A 62 -6.00 16.07 4.60
N ALA A 63 -4.85 16.36 3.98
CA ALA A 63 -4.54 17.70 3.47
C ALA A 63 -5.51 18.17 2.36
N TRP A 64 -5.98 17.25 1.50
CA TRP A 64 -6.94 17.56 0.44
C TRP A 64 -8.34 17.89 0.98
N LEU A 65 -8.83 17.14 1.97
CA LEU A 65 -10.17 17.31 2.54
C LEU A 65 -10.25 18.39 3.63
N GLY A 66 -9.16 18.57 4.37
CA GLY A 66 -9.13 19.31 5.63
C GLY A 66 -9.73 18.53 6.81
N ASP A 67 -9.47 19.04 8.01
CA ASP A 67 -9.72 18.38 9.29
C ASP A 67 -11.17 17.86 9.43
N ASP A 68 -12.17 18.74 9.29
CA ASP A 68 -13.58 18.40 9.53
C ASP A 68 -14.10 17.30 8.59
N GLN A 69 -13.74 17.37 7.30
CA GLN A 69 -14.21 16.39 6.32
C GLN A 69 -13.51 15.05 6.49
N PHE A 70 -12.20 15.08 6.77
CA PHE A 70 -11.45 13.87 7.02
C PHE A 70 -11.90 13.17 8.29
N ASP A 71 -12.15 13.90 9.39
CA ASP A 71 -12.60 13.29 10.65
C ASP A 71 -13.91 12.53 10.48
N ASN A 72 -14.88 13.12 9.79
CA ASN A 72 -16.15 12.47 9.48
C ASN A 72 -15.95 11.19 8.63
N LEU A 73 -15.06 11.26 7.65
CA LEU A 73 -14.73 10.14 6.78
C LEU A 73 -14.00 9.01 7.52
N ALA A 74 -13.03 9.36 8.35
CA ALA A 74 -12.29 8.45 9.21
C ALA A 74 -13.23 7.75 10.19
N ASP A 75 -14.20 8.47 10.76
CA ASP A 75 -15.22 7.89 11.63
C ASP A 75 -16.12 6.87 10.93
N ALA A 76 -16.53 7.18 9.70
CA ALA A 76 -17.29 6.26 8.86
C ALA A 76 -16.48 4.99 8.58
N TYR A 77 -15.21 5.14 8.20
CA TYR A 77 -14.33 3.99 7.94
C TYR A 77 -14.09 3.16 9.21
N VAL A 78 -13.76 3.77 10.35
CA VAL A 78 -13.52 3.06 11.62
C VAL A 78 -14.75 2.27 12.07
N THR A 79 -15.95 2.79 11.78
CA THR A 79 -17.21 2.10 12.08
C THR A 79 -17.43 0.89 11.17
N ALA A 80 -17.15 1.03 9.87
CA ALA A 80 -17.30 -0.04 8.89
C ALA A 80 -16.18 -1.10 8.96
N HIS A 81 -14.98 -0.69 9.35
CA HIS A 81 -13.76 -1.48 9.39
C HIS A 81 -13.11 -1.37 10.77
N PRO A 82 -13.70 -2.01 11.81
CA PRO A 82 -13.05 -2.12 13.09
C PRO A 82 -11.72 -2.85 12.88
N SER A 83 -10.63 -2.34 13.47
CA SER A 83 -9.38 -3.10 13.46
C SER A 83 -9.65 -4.45 14.12
N LEU A 84 -9.11 -5.54 13.56
CA LEU A 84 -9.20 -6.90 14.11
C LEU A 84 -7.83 -7.40 14.61
N THR A 85 -6.81 -6.54 14.54
CA THR A 85 -5.43 -6.91 14.87
C THR A 85 -4.78 -5.86 15.76
N ARG A 86 -3.74 -6.29 16.49
CA ARG A 86 -2.93 -5.38 17.32
C ARG A 86 -1.93 -4.55 16.51
N ASN A 87 -1.75 -4.86 15.23
CA ASN A 87 -0.75 -4.21 14.39
C ASN A 87 -1.42 -3.14 13.52
N LEU A 88 -1.41 -1.90 14.02
CA LEU A 88 -2.02 -0.76 13.33
C LEU A 88 -1.28 -0.35 12.06
N ARG A 89 -0.06 -0.85 11.81
CA ARG A 89 0.69 -0.62 10.56
C ARG A 89 -0.11 -0.99 9.31
N TYR A 90 -0.94 -2.02 9.40
CA TYR A 90 -1.77 -2.47 8.27
C TYR A 90 -3.20 -1.92 8.32
N TYR A 91 -3.51 -1.11 9.33
CA TYR A 91 -4.82 -0.51 9.45
C TYR A 91 -5.01 0.57 8.38
N GLY A 92 -6.17 0.59 7.74
CA GLY A 92 -6.43 1.47 6.59
C GLY A 92 -6.17 0.85 5.23
N GLY A 93 -5.69 -0.39 5.11
CA GLY A 93 -5.43 -1.01 3.80
C GLY A 93 -6.65 -1.10 2.88
N GLU A 94 -7.86 -1.15 3.45
CA GLU A 94 -9.14 -1.15 2.71
C GLU A 94 -9.68 0.27 2.47
N PHE A 95 -9.03 1.31 3.01
CA PHE A 95 -9.50 2.70 2.91
C PHE A 95 -9.63 3.17 1.46
N PRO A 96 -8.67 2.91 0.54
CA PRO A 96 -8.84 3.31 -0.87
C PRO A 96 -10.07 2.66 -1.52
N ALA A 97 -10.32 1.37 -1.25
CA ALA A 97 -11.47 0.66 -1.78
C ALA A 97 -12.79 1.16 -1.16
N PHE A 98 -12.78 1.45 0.15
CA PHE A 98 -13.90 2.06 0.86
C PHE A 98 -14.29 3.40 0.22
N LEU A 99 -13.31 4.25 -0.10
CA LEU A 99 -13.55 5.54 -0.76
C LEU A 99 -14.12 5.37 -2.16
N ALA A 100 -13.53 4.48 -2.97
CA ALA A 100 -14.04 4.19 -4.31
C ALA A 100 -15.51 3.73 -4.29
N GLN A 101 -15.92 3.01 -3.25
CA GLN A 101 -17.28 2.50 -3.10
C GLN A 101 -18.26 3.56 -2.57
N HIS A 102 -17.87 4.36 -1.58
CA HIS A 102 -18.78 5.27 -0.87
C HIS A 102 -18.80 6.69 -1.47
N TYR A 103 -17.74 7.08 -2.18
CA TYR A 103 -17.57 8.39 -2.82
C TYR A 103 -17.23 8.23 -4.31
N PRO A 104 -18.07 7.52 -5.12
CA PRO A 104 -17.75 7.24 -6.52
C PRO A 104 -17.75 8.48 -7.42
N ALA A 105 -18.32 9.60 -6.95
CA ALA A 105 -18.27 10.88 -7.65
C ALA A 105 -16.93 11.60 -7.49
N ASP A 106 -16.20 11.31 -6.41
CA ASP A 106 -14.92 11.94 -6.03
C ASP A 106 -13.79 10.91 -6.22
N GLY A 107 -13.64 10.42 -7.45
CA GLY A 107 -12.74 9.31 -7.76
C GLY A 107 -11.26 9.60 -7.49
N GLU A 108 -10.85 10.87 -7.51
CA GLU A 108 -9.52 11.32 -7.13
C GLU A 108 -9.22 11.01 -5.65
N LEU A 109 -10.23 11.00 -4.78
CA LEU A 109 -10.06 10.74 -3.35
C LEU A 109 -9.57 9.31 -3.12
N ALA A 110 -10.18 8.35 -3.82
CA ALA A 110 -9.75 6.96 -3.78
C ALA A 110 -8.35 6.76 -4.38
N GLU A 111 -8.02 7.50 -5.44
CA GLU A 111 -6.69 7.44 -6.07
C GLU A 111 -5.59 8.08 -5.21
N LEU A 112 -5.88 9.18 -4.51
CA LEU A 112 -4.99 9.79 -3.53
C LEU A 112 -4.72 8.83 -2.38
N ALA A 113 -5.78 8.22 -1.83
CA ALA A 113 -5.65 7.23 -0.78
C ALA A 113 -4.84 6.00 -1.25
N ALA A 114 -5.05 5.54 -2.48
CA ALA A 114 -4.27 4.45 -3.05
C ALA A 114 -2.80 4.81 -3.19
N LEU A 115 -2.47 6.05 -3.56
CA LEU A 115 -1.09 6.52 -3.67
C LEU A 115 -0.40 6.66 -2.31
N ASP A 116 -1.08 7.25 -1.30
CA ASP A 116 -0.57 7.30 0.08
C ASP A 116 -0.29 5.89 0.61
N TRP A 117 -1.27 4.99 0.45
CA TRP A 117 -1.12 3.60 0.86
C TRP A 117 0.03 2.89 0.13
N ALA A 118 0.19 3.15 -1.17
CA ALA A 118 1.25 2.57 -1.98
C ALA A 118 2.65 2.99 -1.52
N LEU A 119 2.83 4.29 -1.27
CA LEU A 119 4.10 4.83 -0.81
C LEU A 119 4.47 4.30 0.56
N ARG A 120 3.49 4.21 1.47
CA ARG A 120 3.67 3.61 2.78
C ARG A 120 3.98 2.11 2.69
N SER A 121 3.24 1.38 1.86
CA SER A 121 3.44 -0.05 1.64
C SER A 121 4.82 -0.34 1.05
N ALA A 122 5.28 0.48 0.11
CA ALA A 122 6.62 0.39 -0.47
C ALA A 122 7.72 0.59 0.59
N PHE A 123 7.56 1.59 1.47
CA PHE A 123 8.46 1.81 2.60
C PHE A 123 8.53 0.57 3.51
N ASP A 124 7.35 0.01 3.80
CA ASP A 124 7.14 -1.06 4.76
C ASP A 124 7.42 -2.49 4.23
N ALA A 125 7.58 -2.62 2.91
CA ALA A 125 7.73 -3.89 2.22
C ALA A 125 8.97 -4.68 2.69
N ALA A 126 8.88 -6.00 2.52
CA ALA A 126 10.00 -6.89 2.81
C ALA A 126 11.19 -6.59 1.89
N ASP A 127 12.40 -6.66 2.45
CA ASP A 127 13.61 -6.58 1.67
C ASP A 127 13.74 -7.81 0.76
N ALA A 128 14.06 -7.56 -0.50
CA ALA A 128 14.52 -8.57 -1.43
C ALA A 128 15.76 -8.02 -2.15
N ALA A 129 16.66 -8.90 -2.60
CA ALA A 129 17.79 -8.48 -3.39
C ALA A 129 17.29 -8.07 -4.79
N PRO A 130 17.39 -6.79 -5.18
CA PRO A 130 17.00 -6.36 -6.51
C PRO A 130 17.92 -6.99 -7.55
N LEU A 131 17.37 -7.26 -8.72
CA LEU A 131 18.17 -7.56 -9.90
C LEU A 131 18.83 -6.25 -10.34
N ASP A 132 20.14 -6.14 -10.16
CA ASP A 132 20.96 -5.01 -10.61
C ASP A 132 21.87 -5.42 -11.78
N ALA A 133 22.61 -4.45 -12.34
CA ALA A 133 23.51 -4.71 -13.47
C ALA A 133 24.63 -5.70 -13.13
N ALA A 134 25.10 -5.74 -11.88
CA ALA A 134 26.14 -6.66 -11.45
C ALA A 134 25.61 -8.10 -11.36
N ALA A 135 24.40 -8.28 -10.84
CA ALA A 135 23.70 -9.56 -10.78
C ALA A 135 23.40 -10.10 -12.19
N VAL A 136 22.94 -9.25 -13.11
CA VAL A 136 22.77 -9.62 -14.53
C VAL A 136 24.10 -10.08 -15.12
N GLY A 137 25.18 -9.32 -14.92
CA GLY A 137 26.51 -9.68 -15.41
C GLY A 137 27.02 -11.02 -14.85
N ALA A 138 26.75 -11.31 -13.58
CA ALA A 138 27.12 -12.57 -12.94
C ALA A 138 26.31 -13.78 -13.45
N LEU A 139 25.06 -13.57 -13.86
CA LEU A 139 24.18 -14.61 -14.43
C LEU A 139 24.48 -14.93 -15.90
N GLY A 140 25.26 -14.09 -16.60
CA GLY A 140 25.60 -14.28 -18.00
C GLY A 140 24.40 -14.05 -18.91
N GLU A 141 24.22 -14.84 -19.97
CA GLU A 141 23.06 -14.72 -20.89
C GLU A 141 21.80 -15.43 -20.35
N GLY A 142 21.97 -16.41 -19.46
CA GLY A 142 20.87 -17.27 -18.99
C GLY A 142 19.83 -16.58 -18.12
N TRP A 143 20.07 -15.34 -17.67
CA TRP A 143 19.07 -14.58 -16.91
C TRP A 143 17.83 -14.25 -17.74
N ILE A 144 17.96 -14.15 -19.06
CA ILE A 144 16.90 -13.69 -19.96
C ILE A 144 15.69 -14.64 -19.95
N ASP A 145 15.95 -15.94 -19.73
CA ASP A 145 14.95 -17.00 -19.63
C ASP A 145 14.47 -17.25 -18.19
N ARG A 146 15.04 -16.54 -17.21
CA ARG A 146 14.60 -16.64 -15.81
C ARG A 146 13.31 -15.85 -15.63
N ARG A 147 12.45 -16.36 -14.76
CA ARG A 147 11.22 -15.65 -14.38
C ARG A 147 11.56 -14.45 -13.52
N LEU A 148 11.08 -13.29 -13.94
CA LEU A 148 11.20 -12.03 -13.22
C LEU A 148 9.86 -11.68 -12.58
N THR A 149 9.91 -10.89 -11.52
CA THR A 149 8.74 -10.29 -10.91
C THR A 149 9.08 -8.94 -10.32
N LEU A 150 8.07 -8.13 -10.01
CA LEU A 150 8.29 -6.88 -9.32
C LEU A 150 8.88 -7.13 -7.94
N HIS A 151 9.80 -6.25 -7.52
CA HIS A 151 10.26 -6.22 -6.15
C HIS A 151 9.05 -6.08 -5.20
N PRO A 152 9.03 -6.70 -4.00
CA PRO A 152 7.88 -6.61 -3.08
C PRO A 152 7.48 -5.18 -2.65
N ALA A 153 8.42 -4.24 -2.79
CA ALA A 153 8.22 -2.81 -2.56
C ALA A 153 7.73 -2.04 -3.80
N ALA A 154 7.68 -2.69 -4.96
CA ALA A 154 7.29 -2.10 -6.22
C ALA A 154 5.87 -2.52 -6.60
N GLN A 155 5.07 -1.56 -7.06
CA GLN A 155 3.72 -1.81 -7.56
C GLN A 155 3.31 -0.75 -8.57
N VAL A 156 2.37 -1.10 -9.44
CA VAL A 156 1.85 -0.19 -10.46
C VAL A 156 0.41 0.20 -10.15
N LEU A 157 0.15 1.50 -10.04
CA LEU A 157 -1.21 2.04 -9.88
C LEU A 157 -1.71 2.63 -11.20
N ARG A 158 -3.01 2.51 -11.45
CA ARG A 158 -3.70 3.19 -12.55
C ARG A 158 -4.45 4.40 -11.99
N GLN A 159 -4.27 5.56 -12.61
CA GLN A 159 -4.92 6.81 -12.22
C GLN A 159 -5.74 7.35 -13.38
N CYS A 160 -7.02 7.56 -13.15
CA CYS A 160 -7.94 8.22 -14.06
C CYS A 160 -7.96 9.74 -13.84
N HIS A 161 -7.56 10.22 -12.67
CA HIS A 161 -7.57 11.64 -12.33
C HIS A 161 -6.14 12.20 -12.27
N ASN A 162 -6.01 13.52 -12.21
CA ASN A 162 -4.75 14.22 -11.99
C ASN A 162 -4.19 14.06 -10.55
N SER A 163 -4.53 12.97 -9.86
CA SER A 163 -4.18 12.64 -8.48
C SER A 163 -2.68 12.74 -8.19
N ARG A 164 -1.82 12.40 -9.16
CA ARG A 164 -0.37 12.62 -9.06
C ARG A 164 0.00 14.09 -8.83
N ALA A 165 -0.62 15.00 -9.58
CA ALA A 165 -0.33 16.43 -9.51
C ALA A 165 -0.87 17.04 -8.22
N ILE A 166 -2.07 16.63 -7.81
CA ILE A 166 -2.64 17.00 -6.50
C ILE A 166 -1.70 16.53 -5.38
N TRP A 167 -1.31 15.25 -5.38
CA TRP A 167 -0.44 14.68 -4.37
C TRP A 167 0.90 15.43 -4.27
N SER A 168 1.54 15.72 -5.41
CA SER A 168 2.85 16.39 -5.43
C SER A 168 2.77 17.82 -4.90
N ALA A 169 1.74 18.58 -5.27
CA ALA A 169 1.54 19.93 -4.76
C ALA A 169 1.31 19.92 -3.23
N LEU A 170 0.50 18.98 -2.74
CA LEU A 170 0.27 18.83 -1.29
C LEU A 170 1.55 18.45 -0.53
N ASP A 171 2.37 17.56 -1.09
CA ASP A 171 3.66 17.15 -0.51
C ASP A 171 4.66 18.31 -0.44
N GLU A 172 4.65 19.19 -1.45
CA GLU A 172 5.49 20.38 -1.53
C GLU A 172 4.93 21.57 -0.69
N GLY A 173 3.75 21.42 -0.10
CA GLY A 173 3.07 22.48 0.66
C GLY A 173 2.51 23.61 -0.23
N GLU A 174 2.30 23.32 -1.52
CA GLU A 174 1.72 24.22 -2.50
C GLU A 174 0.20 24.03 -2.60
N ALA A 175 -0.48 25.02 -3.22
CA ALA A 175 -1.90 24.91 -3.50
C ALA A 175 -2.14 23.84 -4.58
N PRO A 176 -2.89 22.76 -4.28
CA PRO A 176 -3.14 21.73 -5.27
C PRO A 176 -4.03 22.26 -6.41
N PRO A 177 -3.86 21.73 -7.65
CA PRO A 177 -4.79 22.02 -8.73
C PRO A 177 -6.16 21.39 -8.45
N ASP A 178 -7.20 21.90 -9.12
CA ASP A 178 -8.52 21.28 -9.10
C ASP A 178 -8.47 19.83 -9.61
N ALA A 179 -9.32 18.97 -9.04
CA ALA A 179 -9.47 17.60 -9.49
C ALA A 179 -10.08 17.54 -10.89
N VAL A 180 -9.43 16.80 -11.79
CA VAL A 180 -9.85 16.65 -13.18
C VAL A 180 -9.68 15.21 -13.63
N LEU A 181 -10.71 14.68 -14.30
CA LEU A 181 -10.65 13.41 -15.01
C LEU A 181 -9.74 13.55 -16.24
N LEU A 182 -8.72 12.71 -16.32
CA LEU A 182 -7.78 12.66 -17.43
C LEU A 182 -8.46 12.06 -18.68
N ALA A 183 -8.14 12.62 -19.84
CA ALA A 183 -8.60 12.08 -21.12
C ALA A 183 -8.05 10.66 -21.37
N VAL A 184 -6.81 10.41 -20.92
CA VAL A 184 -6.16 9.10 -20.96
C VAL A 184 -5.62 8.80 -19.56
N PRO A 185 -6.04 7.69 -18.94
CA PRO A 185 -5.54 7.28 -17.65
C PRO A 185 -4.03 7.01 -17.69
N VAL A 186 -3.34 7.37 -16.62
CA VAL A 186 -1.89 7.19 -16.48
C VAL A 186 -1.58 6.02 -15.56
N ARG A 187 -0.39 5.43 -15.73
CA ARG A 187 0.12 4.38 -14.85
C ARG A 187 1.28 4.95 -14.05
N LEU A 188 1.26 4.78 -12.73
CA LEU A 188 2.34 5.16 -11.84
C LEU A 188 3.07 3.90 -11.37
N LEU A 189 4.40 3.92 -11.46
CA LEU A 189 5.24 2.97 -10.73
C LEU A 189 5.57 3.58 -9.38
N ILE A 190 5.30 2.84 -8.31
CA ILE A 190 5.68 3.16 -6.95
C ILE A 190 6.73 2.15 -6.54
N TRP A 191 7.81 2.58 -5.90
CA TRP A 191 8.85 1.70 -5.38
C TRP A 191 9.59 2.34 -4.21
N ARG A 192 10.53 1.60 -3.62
CA ARG A 192 11.41 2.10 -2.55
C ARG A 192 12.86 2.09 -3.02
N ARG A 193 13.56 3.23 -2.90
CA ARG A 193 15.00 3.36 -3.08
C ARG A 193 15.66 3.63 -1.74
N GLY A 194 16.33 2.62 -1.18
CA GLY A 194 16.84 2.67 0.20
C GLY A 194 15.68 2.74 1.20
N VAL A 195 15.57 3.86 1.92
CA VAL A 195 14.49 4.14 2.89
C VAL A 195 13.46 5.16 2.38
N GLN A 196 13.55 5.54 1.11
CA GLN A 196 12.64 6.54 0.53
C GLN A 196 11.73 5.89 -0.50
N SER A 197 10.43 6.04 -0.31
CA SER A 197 9.45 5.70 -1.33
C SER A 197 9.52 6.72 -2.47
N GLN A 198 9.29 6.25 -3.69
CA GLN A 198 9.38 7.00 -4.93
C GLN A 198 8.17 6.64 -5.78
N PHE A 199 7.77 7.56 -6.65
CA PHE A 199 6.84 7.23 -7.73
C PHE A 199 7.19 7.99 -9.00
N ARG A 200 6.84 7.42 -10.15
CA ARG A 200 6.96 8.07 -11.46
C ARG A 200 5.87 7.60 -12.41
N THR A 201 5.55 8.44 -13.39
CA THR A 201 4.66 8.06 -14.48
C THR A 201 5.37 7.12 -15.45
N LEU A 202 4.67 6.07 -15.87
CA LEU A 202 5.08 5.11 -16.88
C LEU A 202 4.53 5.51 -18.24
N SER A 203 5.27 5.19 -19.30
CA SER A 203 4.66 5.11 -20.63
C SER A 203 3.76 3.88 -20.72
N GLU A 204 2.83 3.86 -21.68
CA GLU A 204 1.90 2.73 -21.86
C GLU A 204 2.65 1.42 -22.11
N GLY A 205 3.62 1.42 -23.03
CA GLY A 205 4.45 0.24 -23.31
C GLY A 205 5.27 -0.23 -22.12
N GLU A 206 5.77 0.69 -21.29
CA GLU A 206 6.51 0.32 -20.08
C GLU A 206 5.59 -0.32 -19.03
N ALA A 207 4.38 0.22 -18.87
CA ALA A 207 3.38 -0.31 -17.93
C ALA A 207 2.91 -1.72 -18.33
N ASP A 208 2.70 -1.95 -19.63
CA ASP A 208 2.35 -3.27 -20.16
C ASP A 208 3.51 -4.27 -19.98
N ALA A 209 4.75 -3.81 -20.17
CA ALA A 209 5.93 -4.63 -19.93
C ALA A 209 6.06 -5.06 -18.46
N LEU A 210 5.85 -4.14 -17.51
CA LEU A 210 5.88 -4.48 -16.07
C LEU A 210 4.74 -5.43 -15.67
N ALA A 211 3.56 -5.32 -16.30
CA ALA A 211 2.44 -6.23 -16.05
C ALA A 211 2.76 -7.69 -16.43
N LEU A 212 3.62 -7.91 -17.44
CA LEU A 212 4.11 -9.25 -17.78
C LEU A 212 4.95 -9.86 -16.65
N PHE A 213 5.77 -9.05 -15.97
CA PHE A 213 6.56 -9.52 -14.83
C PHE A 213 5.73 -9.76 -13.57
N GLU A 214 4.63 -9.03 -13.37
CA GLU A 214 3.65 -9.38 -12.33
C GLU A 214 3.09 -10.80 -12.54
N ALA A 215 2.94 -11.23 -13.80
CA ALA A 215 2.56 -12.59 -14.17
C ALA A 215 3.72 -13.62 -14.16
N GLY A 216 4.95 -13.21 -13.79
CA GLY A 216 6.12 -14.08 -13.70
C GLY A 216 6.76 -14.42 -15.05
N ALA A 217 6.62 -13.53 -16.04
CA ALA A 217 7.25 -13.65 -17.35
C ALA A 217 8.79 -13.56 -17.28
N SER A 218 9.45 -14.09 -18.31
CA SER A 218 10.88 -13.92 -18.55
C SER A 218 11.16 -12.66 -19.39
N PHE A 219 12.42 -12.24 -19.49
CA PHE A 219 12.78 -11.15 -20.40
C PHE A 219 12.65 -11.58 -21.88
N THR A 220 12.81 -12.87 -22.17
CA THR A 220 12.51 -13.45 -23.49
C THR A 220 11.04 -13.26 -23.88
N ASP A 221 10.12 -13.55 -22.96
CA ASP A 221 8.68 -13.35 -23.18
C ASP A 221 8.34 -11.87 -23.43
N LEU A 222 8.92 -10.97 -22.62
CA LEU A 222 8.78 -9.53 -22.80
C LEU A 222 9.30 -9.09 -24.17
N SER A 223 10.49 -9.56 -24.57
CA SER A 223 11.11 -9.19 -25.83
C SER A 223 10.23 -9.60 -27.02
N ALA A 224 9.69 -10.82 -26.99
CA ALA A 224 8.77 -11.30 -28.01
C ALA A 224 7.48 -10.47 -28.07
N ALA A 225 6.88 -10.13 -26.92
CA ALA A 225 5.69 -9.29 -26.85
C ALA A 225 5.92 -7.87 -27.37
N ALA A 226 7.06 -7.26 -27.01
CA ALA A 226 7.44 -5.94 -27.48
C ALA A 226 7.65 -5.92 -29.00
N ILE A 227 8.42 -6.87 -29.55
CA ILE A 227 8.65 -6.99 -31.00
C ILE A 227 7.31 -7.12 -31.75
N ALA A 228 6.39 -7.94 -31.25
CA ALA A 228 5.07 -8.12 -31.86
C ALA A 228 4.22 -6.84 -31.83
N GLY A 229 4.34 -6.02 -30.78
CA GLY A 229 3.53 -4.81 -30.59
C GLY A 229 4.05 -3.57 -31.31
N MET A 230 5.36 -3.36 -31.38
CA MET A 230 5.97 -2.12 -31.90
C MET A 230 7.02 -2.32 -32.99
N GLY A 231 7.35 -3.57 -33.36
CA GLY A 231 8.40 -3.89 -34.33
C GLY A 231 9.79 -3.98 -33.69
N GLU A 232 10.70 -4.67 -34.37
CA GLU A 232 12.02 -5.08 -33.83
C GLU A 232 12.91 -3.91 -33.40
N ASP A 233 13.12 -2.94 -34.29
CA ASP A 233 14.00 -1.80 -34.02
C ASP A 233 13.50 -0.94 -32.84
N ALA A 234 12.19 -0.67 -32.79
CA ALA A 234 11.57 0.12 -31.73
C ALA A 234 11.58 -0.64 -30.40
N ALA A 235 11.28 -1.94 -30.43
CA ALA A 235 11.33 -2.80 -29.24
C ALA A 235 12.73 -2.83 -28.63
N MET A 236 13.77 -3.00 -29.43
CA MET A 236 15.14 -3.08 -28.93
C MET A 236 15.58 -1.78 -28.23
N GLN A 237 15.22 -0.62 -28.78
CA GLN A 237 15.49 0.67 -28.15
C GLN A 237 14.71 0.85 -26.84
N ALA A 238 13.41 0.52 -26.85
CA ALA A 238 12.55 0.65 -25.67
C ALA A 238 13.00 -0.28 -24.53
N LEU A 239 13.24 -1.56 -24.84
CA LEU A 239 13.67 -2.57 -23.88
C LEU A 239 15.01 -2.23 -23.21
N ALA A 240 15.98 -1.72 -23.98
CA ALA A 240 17.27 -1.31 -23.44
C ALA A 240 17.11 -0.15 -22.43
N GLY A 241 16.30 0.85 -22.78
CA GLY A 241 16.02 1.99 -21.92
C GLY A 241 15.27 1.60 -20.64
N TRP A 242 14.21 0.80 -20.78
CA TRP A 242 13.41 0.32 -19.65
C TRP A 242 14.23 -0.58 -18.72
N LEU A 243 14.97 -1.55 -19.25
CA LEU A 243 15.79 -2.45 -18.45
C LEU A 243 16.84 -1.67 -17.66
N ALA A 244 17.57 -0.75 -18.31
CA ALA A 244 18.57 0.06 -17.61
C ALA A 244 17.95 0.84 -16.45
N GLN A 245 16.78 1.44 -16.66
CA GLN A 245 16.06 2.17 -15.62
C GLN A 245 15.56 1.25 -14.50
N TRP A 246 15.00 0.08 -14.82
CA TRP A 246 14.49 -0.86 -13.82
C TRP A 246 15.60 -1.45 -12.94
N LEU A 247 16.77 -1.74 -13.52
CA LEU A 247 17.94 -2.19 -12.77
C LEU A 247 18.48 -1.08 -11.86
N ALA A 248 18.48 0.18 -12.33
CA ALA A 248 18.90 1.33 -11.52
C ALA A 248 17.92 1.65 -10.38
N ASP A 249 16.62 1.53 -10.65
CA ASP A 249 15.55 1.75 -9.67
C ASP A 249 15.40 0.58 -8.69
N GLY A 250 15.90 -0.61 -9.04
CA GLY A 250 15.84 -1.82 -8.22
C GLY A 250 14.43 -2.43 -8.14
N VAL A 251 13.64 -2.31 -9.20
CA VAL A 251 12.20 -2.68 -9.18
C VAL A 251 11.91 -4.11 -9.62
N LEU A 252 12.92 -4.86 -10.04
CA LEU A 252 12.79 -6.26 -10.46
C LEU A 252 13.57 -7.18 -9.53
N VAL A 253 13.06 -8.39 -9.36
CA VAL A 253 13.72 -9.50 -8.66
C VAL A 253 13.54 -10.79 -9.45
N LEU A 254 14.41 -11.77 -9.20
CA LEU A 254 14.17 -13.14 -9.69
C LEU A 254 13.01 -13.77 -8.89
N ALA A 255 12.06 -14.39 -9.59
CA ALA A 255 10.83 -14.91 -8.99
C ALA A 255 11.05 -16.10 -8.02
N ASP A 256 12.21 -16.74 -8.03
CA ASP A 256 12.60 -17.74 -7.05
C ASP A 256 13.08 -17.10 -5.73
N GLN A 257 13.75 -15.96 -5.79
CA GLN A 257 14.18 -15.20 -4.61
C GLN A 257 13.00 -14.53 -3.88
N ALA A 258 11.99 -14.06 -4.62
CA ALA A 258 10.78 -13.46 -4.04
C ALA A 258 9.99 -14.44 -3.13
N ARG A 259 9.97 -15.74 -3.47
CA ARG A 259 9.22 -16.76 -2.71
C ARG A 259 9.87 -17.13 -1.38
N THR A 260 11.19 -17.07 -1.28
CA THR A 260 11.93 -17.35 -0.04
C THR A 260 11.69 -16.28 1.04
N ALA A 261 11.52 -15.03 0.62
CA ALA A 261 11.22 -13.92 1.54
C ALA A 261 9.81 -14.03 2.18
N VAL A 262 8.83 -14.54 1.43
CA VAL A 262 7.44 -14.71 1.91
C VAL A 262 7.31 -15.90 2.88
N THR A 263 8.06 -16.98 2.68
CA THR A 263 7.97 -18.20 3.52
C THR A 263 8.59 -18.05 4.91
N CYS A 264 9.59 -17.18 5.10
CA CYS A 264 10.09 -16.87 6.45
C CYS A 264 9.07 -16.11 7.33
N ARG A 265 8.03 -15.49 6.76
CA ARG A 265 6.98 -14.80 7.52
C ARG A 265 5.86 -15.72 8.02
N SER A 266 5.62 -16.87 7.39
CA SER A 266 4.52 -17.77 7.80
C SER A 266 4.87 -18.61 9.04
N THR A 267 6.14 -18.73 9.39
CA THR A 267 6.65 -19.49 10.54
C THR A 267 6.75 -18.67 11.84
N LEU A 268 6.40 -17.38 11.80
CA LEU A 268 6.44 -16.46 12.95
C LEU A 268 5.04 -15.90 13.33
N ARG A 269 3.95 -16.52 12.87
CA ARG A 269 2.57 -16.17 13.28
C ARG A 269 2.04 -17.06 14.39
#